data_AF-A0A6I0DVN9-F1
#
_entry.id   AF-A0A6I0DVN9-F1
#
_cell.length_a   1.000
_cell.length_b   1.000
_cell.length_c   1.000
_cell.angle_alpha   90.00
_cell.angle_beta   90.00
_cell.angle_gamma   90.00
#
_symmetry.space_group_name_H-M   'P 1'
#
loop_
_entity.id
_entity.type
_entity.pdbx_description
1 polymer ?
#
loop_
_entity_poly.entity_id
_entity_poly.type
_entity_poly.pdbx_seq_one_letter_code
_entity_poly.pdbx_strand_id
1 'polypeptide(L)' 'MREKNYRSLVKSLSYRITGTVATFIISFVVTGELKFAFSIMGVDFISKIAIFYLHERLWNRIKFGKVQGGPEYEI' A
#
# COMPACT_ATOMS: atom_id res chain seq x y z
N MET A 1 -14.81 -18.25 11.16
CA MET A 1 -14.98 -16.92 11.80
C MET A 1 -14.89 -15.86 10.72
N ARG A 2 -15.90 -15.00 10.63
CA ARG A 2 -15.95 -13.88 9.68
C ARG A 2 -14.95 -12.82 10.14
N GLU A 3 -13.68 -12.99 9.82
CA GLU A 3 -12.69 -11.94 9.97
C GLU A 3 -13.16 -10.76 9.13
N LYS A 4 -13.60 -9.70 9.80
CA LYS A 4 -14.03 -8.47 9.14
C LYS A 4 -12.82 -7.89 8.44
N ASN A 5 -12.73 -8.13 7.12
CA ASN A 5 -11.72 -7.62 6.18
C ASN A 5 -11.41 -6.11 6.36
N TYR A 6 -12.30 -5.37 7.02
CA TYR A 6 -12.13 -3.97 7.40
C TYR A 6 -10.94 -3.69 8.34
N ARG A 7 -10.61 -4.57 9.29
CA ARG A 7 -9.50 -4.33 10.25
C ARG A 7 -8.14 -4.35 9.55
N SER A 8 -7.91 -5.28 8.63
CA SER A 8 -6.65 -5.37 7.88
C SER A 8 -6.47 -4.22 6.90
N LEU A 9 -7.56 -3.72 6.30
CA LEU A 9 -7.54 -2.54 5.43
C LEU A 9 -7.16 -1.28 6.21
N VAL A 10 -7.76 -1.04 7.38
CA VAL A 10 -7.44 0.11 8.23
C VAL A 10 -5.98 0.04 8.69
N LYS A 11 -5.51 -1.13 9.13
CA LYS A 11 -4.11 -1.32 9.57
C LYS A 11 -3.11 -1.05 8.44
N SER A 12 -3.38 -1.52 7.23
CA SER A 12 -2.54 -1.27 6.04
C SER A 12 -2.55 0.20 5.64
N LEU A 13 -3.73 0.85 5.71
CA LEU A 13 -3.87 2.27 5.41
C LEU A 13 -3.12 3.14 6.43
N SER A 14 -3.22 2.83 7.73
CA SER A 14 -2.46 3.52 8.78
C SER A 14 -0.96 3.43 8.54
N TYR A 15 -0.45 2.24 8.21
CA TYR A 15 0.98 2.05 7.93
C TYR A 15 1.45 2.87 6.71
N ARG A 16 0.62 2.96 5.67
CA ARG A 16 0.93 3.74 4.47
C ARG A 16 0.97 5.24 4.73
N ILE A 17 0.02 5.76 5.52
CA ILE A 17 -0.04 7.19 5.88
C ILE A 17 1.14 7.56 6.79
N THR A 18 1.47 6.72 7.79
CA THR A 18 2.63 6.97 8.65
C THR A 18 3.92 6.99 7.83
N GLY A 19 4.06 6.11 6.84
CA GLY A 19 5.24 6.07 5.97
C GLY A 19 5.43 7.34 5.13
N THR A 20 4.38 7.84 4.49
CA THR A 20 4.47 9.08 3.69
C THR A 20 4.72 10.31 4.56
N VAL A 21 4.08 10.38 5.73
CA VAL A 21 4.30 11.47 6.69
C VAL A 21 5.74 11.44 7.24
N ALA A 22 6.26 10.26 7.56
CA ALA A 22 7.64 10.11 8.02
C ALA A 22 8.65 10.56 6.96
N THR A 23 8.47 10.17 5.69
CA THR A 23 9.34 10.62 4.60
C THR A 23 9.30 12.13 4.43
N PHE A 24 8.13 12.75 4.54
CA PHE A 24 8.00 14.21 4.49
C PHE A 24 8.74 14.89 5.65
N ILE A 25 8.55 14.41 6.88
CA ILE A 25 9.23 14.96 8.07
C ILE A 25 10.75 14.78 7.96
N ILE A 26 11.24 13.60 7.58
CA ILE A 26 12.66 13.33 7.41
C ILE A 26 13.26 14.25 6.34
N SER A 27 12.60 14.34 5.18
CA SER A 27 13.07 15.19 4.08
C SER A 27 13.09 16.68 4.46
N PHE A 28 12.10 17.12 5.24
CA PHE A 28 12.03 18.48 5.75
C PHE A 28 13.12 18.77 6.78
N VAL A 29 13.37 17.86 7.73
CA VAL A 29 14.44 18.00 8.73
C VAL A 29 15.83 18.00 8.09
N VAL A 30 16.04 17.16 7.06
CA VAL A 30 17.33 17.05 6.37
C VAL A 30 17.60 18.27 5.49
N THR A 31 16.61 18.75 4.74
CA THR A 31 16.82 19.81 3.74
C THR A 31 16.54 21.21 4.27
N GLY A 32 15.68 21.35 5.28
CA GLY A 32 15.18 22.65 5.77
C GLY A 32 14.26 23.41 4.81
N GLU A 33 14.17 22.96 3.55
CA GLU A 33 13.33 23.58 2.51
C GLU A 33 12.05 22.79 2.21
N LEU A 34 10.90 23.47 2.33
CA LEU A 34 9.58 22.88 2.05
C LEU A 34 9.44 22.40 0.60
N LYS A 35 10.00 23.12 -0.39
CA LYS A 35 9.92 22.74 -1.80
C LYS A 35 10.55 21.38 -2.07
N PHE A 36 11.73 21.14 -1.50
CA PHE A 36 12.45 19.89 -1.70
C PHE A 36 11.77 18.72 -0.99
N ALA A 37 11.30 18.94 0.25
CA ALA A 37 10.54 17.95 1.00
C ALA A 37 9.25 17.54 0.27
N PHE A 38 8.56 18.49 -0.37
CA PHE A 38 7.35 18.21 -1.14
C PHE A 38 7.65 17.42 -2.42
N SER A 39 8.75 17.74 -3.11
CA SER A 39 9.20 16.95 -4.27
C SER A 39 9.52 15.51 -3.90
N ILE A 40 10.27 15.27 -2.81
CA ILE A 40 10.58 13.91 -2.36
C ILE A 40 9.32 13.17 -1.97
N MET A 41 8.44 13.82 -1.19
CA MET A 41 7.15 13.23 -0.80
C MET A 41 6.31 12.85 -2.03
N GLY A 42 6.25 13.70 -3.05
CA GLY A 42 5.52 13.43 -4.29
C GLY A 42 6.09 12.23 -5.05
N VAL A 43 7.41 12.14 -5.16
CA VAL A 43 8.10 11.02 -5.80
C VAL A 43 7.90 9.72 -5.01
N ASP A 44 7.98 9.76 -3.69
CA ASP A 44 7.73 8.60 -2.82
C ASP A 44 6.29 8.09 -2.95
N PHE A 45 5.32 9.00 -3.02
CA PHE A 45 3.92 8.67 -3.19
C PHE A 45 3.66 7.97 -4.54
N ILE A 46 4.16 8.55 -5.64
CA ILE A 46 4.02 7.96 -6.98
C ILE A 46 4.74 6.60 -7.04
N SER A 47 5.93 6.49 -6.46
CA SER A 47 6.70 5.24 -6.42
C SER A 47 5.95 4.13 -5.70
N LYS A 48 5.32 4.43 -4.56
CA LYS A 48 4.50 3.44 -3.83
C LYS A 48 3.29 2.98 -4.63
N ILE A 49 2.62 3.88 -5.36
CA ILE A 49 1.51 3.51 -6.25
C ILE A 49 2.01 2.60 -7.37
N ALA A 50 3.12 2.97 -8.02
CA ALA A 50 3.71 2.18 -9.09
C ALA A 50 4.12 0.78 -8.61
N ILE A 51 4.82 0.69 -7.46
CA ILE A 51 5.21 -0.59 -6.86
C ILE A 51 3.98 -1.40 -6.47
N PHE A 52 2.96 -0.79 -5.87
CA PHE A 52 1.73 -1.51 -5.49
C PHE A 52 1.00 -2.05 -6.73
N TYR A 53 0.88 -1.24 -7.78
CA TYR A 53 0.26 -1.64 -9.04
C TYR A 53 1.05 -2.77 -9.71
N LEU A 54 2.38 -2.65 -9.78
CA LEU A 54 3.24 -3.70 -10.31
C LEU A 54 3.17 -4.96 -9.46
N HIS A 55 3.15 -4.84 -8.13
CA HIS A 55 3.01 -5.95 -7.22
C HIS A 55 1.68 -6.67 -7.41
N GLU A 56 0.56 -5.95 -7.46
CA GLU A 56 -0.76 -6.54 -7.73
C GLU A 56 -0.82 -7.18 -9.12
N ARG A 57 -0.18 -6.58 -10.12
CA ARG A 57 -0.13 -7.12 -11.48
C ARG A 57 0.78 -8.34 -11.61
N LEU A 58 1.92 -8.37 -10.91
CA LEU A 58 2.79 -9.55 -10.78
C LEU A 58 2.06 -10.64 -10.00
N TRP A 59 1.37 -10.30 -8.92
CA TRP A 59 0.59 -11.24 -8.13
C TRP A 59 -0.60 -11.80 -8.92
N ASN A 60 -1.24 -11.02 -9.78
CA ASN A 60 -2.25 -11.53 -10.71
C ASN A 60 -1.67 -12.47 -11.79
N ARG A 61 -0.40 -12.27 -12.18
CA ARG A 61 0.32 -13.18 -13.10
C ARG A 61 0.76 -14.46 -12.40
N ILE A 62 1.13 -14.39 -11.13
CA ILE A 62 1.54 -15.52 -10.32
C ILE A 62 0.27 -16.13 -9.70
N LYS A 63 -0.21 -17.27 -10.23
CA LYS A 63 -1.33 -18.04 -9.64
C LYS A 63 -0.94 -18.70 -8.30
N PHE A 64 -0.40 -17.96 -7.34
CA PHE A 64 -0.10 -18.49 -6.02
C PHE A 64 -1.36 -18.46 -5.17
N GLY A 65 -1.96 -19.63 -4.94
CA GLY A 65 -3.09 -19.80 -4.01
C GLY A 65 -4.50 -19.68 -4.61
N LYS A 66 -4.70 -19.91 -5.91
CA LYS A 66 -6.05 -20.29 -6.39
C LYS A 66 -6.35 -21.69 -5.85
N VAL A 67 -6.95 -21.77 -4.67
CA VAL A 67 -7.73 -22.95 -4.27
C VAL A 67 -8.95 -22.95 -5.18
N GLN A 68 -8.92 -23.75 -6.25
CA GLN A 68 -10.15 -24.24 -6.87
C GLN A 68 -10.79 -25.17 -5.84
N GLY A 69 -11.82 -24.68 -5.15
CA GLY A 69 -12.53 -25.44 -4.14
C GLY A 69 -14.00 -25.06 -4.13
N GLY A 70 -14.77 -25.69 -5.02
CA GLY A 70 -16.20 -25.99 -4.88
C GLY A 70 -17.22 -24.86 -5.10
N PRO A 71 -18.34 -25.11 -5.82
CA PRO A 71 -19.52 -24.28 -5.70
C PRO A 71 -20.15 -24.54 -4.32
N GLU A 72 -20.39 -23.49 -3.54
CA GLU A 72 -21.05 -23.56 -2.25
C GLU A 72 -22.01 -22.36 -2.25
N TYR A 73 -23.34 -22.46 -2.32
CA TYR A 73 -24.32 -23.53 -2.05
C TYR A 73 -25.67 -23.07 -2.64
N GLU A 74 -26.43 -23.97 -3.28
CA GLU A 74 -27.91 -23.89 -3.33
C GLU A 74 -28.42 -24.58 -2.07
N ILE A 75 -28.86 -23.81 -1.05
CA ILE A 75 -30.02 -24.08 -0.17
C ILE A 75 -30.33 -22.81 0.63
#